data_AF-A0A7C5R6E4-F1
#
_entry.id   AF-A0A7C5R6E4-F1
#
_cell.length_a   1.000
_cell.length_b   1.000
_cell.length_c   1.000
_cell.angle_alpha   90.00
_cell.angle_beta   90.00
_cell.angle_gamma   90.00
#
_symmetry.space_group_name_H-M   'P 1'
#
loop_
_entity.id
_entity.type
_entity.pdbx_description
1 polymer ?
#
loop_
_entity_poly.entity_id
_entity_poly.type
_entity_poly.pdbx_seq_one_letter_code
_entity_poly.pdbx_strand_id
1 'polypeptide(L)'
;MNNFQDSQDFIQRMNLLLDNQLTPDKEREMLEEIKKNKKYRTLLSQEQSFREFIKSRIHRKKVSPALIQSIKEKIHSSSPPEL
;
A
#
# COMPACT_ATOMS: atom_id res chain seq x y z
N MET A 1 26.92 17.40 -4.03
CA MET A 1 25.74 17.12 -4.86
C MET A 1 25.11 15.82 -4.35
N ASN A 2 24.24 15.85 -3.34
CA ASN A 2 23.73 14.64 -2.66
C ASN A 2 22.19 14.45 -2.74
N ASN A 3 21.46 15.36 -3.39
CA ASN A 3 19.99 15.37 -3.33
C ASN A 3 19.28 14.29 -4.18
N PHE A 4 19.97 13.65 -5.13
CA PHE A 4 19.34 12.67 -6.03
C PHE A 4 19.16 11.29 -5.38
N GLN A 5 20.14 10.83 -4.60
CA GLN A 5 20.05 9.53 -3.90
C GLN A 5 18.95 9.53 -2.84
N ASP A 6 18.86 10.59 -2.03
CA ASP A 6 17.82 10.73 -1.00
C ASP A 6 16.40 10.72 -1.61
N SER A 7 16.24 11.28 -2.80
CA SER A 7 14.94 11.27 -3.48
C SER A 7 14.55 9.90 -4.05
N GLN A 8 15.50 9.15 -4.61
CA GLN A 8 15.25 7.79 -5.13
C GLN A 8 14.95 6.82 -4.01
N ASP A 9 15.69 6.93 -2.91
CA ASP A 9 15.53 6.09 -1.73
C ASP A 9 14.18 6.34 -1.04
N PHE A 10 13.73 7.59 -1.00
CA PHE A 10 12.39 7.96 -0.55
C PHE A 10 11.29 7.37 -1.45
N ILE A 11 11.44 7.46 -2.78
CA ILE A 11 10.48 6.91 -3.74
C ILE A 11 10.38 5.40 -3.59
N GLN A 12 11.51 4.70 -3.40
CA GLN A 12 11.51 3.27 -3.18
C GLN A 12 10.76 2.89 -1.90
N ARG A 13 11.06 3.57 -0.78
CA ARG A 13 10.33 3.36 0.48
C ARG A 13 8.85 3.69 0.36
N MET A 14 8.49 4.70 -0.43
CA MET A 14 7.09 5.07 -0.69
C MET A 14 6.35 3.99 -1.45
N ASN A 15 7.00 3.37 -2.44
CA ASN A 15 6.42 2.24 -3.14
C ASN A 15 6.19 1.06 -2.20
N LEU A 16 7.18 0.73 -1.36
CA LEU A 16 7.05 -0.32 -0.35
C LEU A 16 5.92 -0.03 0.64
N LEU A 17 5.74 1.23 1.05
CA LEU A 17 4.63 1.66 1.90
C LEU A 17 3.28 1.41 1.22
N LEU A 18 3.13 1.85 -0.04
CA LEU A 18 1.88 1.71 -0.79
C LEU A 18 1.56 0.26 -1.18
N ASP A 19 2.56 -0.61 -1.22
CA ASP A 19 2.41 -2.06 -1.44
C ASP A 19 2.24 -2.85 -0.12
N ASN A 20 2.19 -2.18 1.03
CA ASN A 20 2.13 -2.78 2.36
C ASN A 20 3.29 -3.75 2.65
N GLN A 21 4.48 -3.46 2.11
CA GLN A 21 5.69 -4.28 2.27
C GLN A 21 6.67 -3.70 3.32
N LEU A 22 6.31 -2.60 3.98
CA LEU A 22 7.07 -2.08 5.09
C LEU A 22 6.70 -2.78 6.40
N THR A 23 7.69 -3.00 7.25
CA THR A 23 7.48 -3.36 8.65
C THR A 23 6.80 -2.21 9.40
N PRO A 24 5.97 -2.48 10.43
CA PRO A 24 5.22 -1.45 11.15
C PRO A 24 6.07 -0.28 11.69
N ASP A 25 7.30 -0.56 12.13
CA ASP A 25 8.21 0.46 12.66
C ASP A 25 8.69 1.43 11.56
N LYS A 26 9.06 0.89 10.40
CA LYS A 26 9.50 1.67 9.23
C LYS A 26 8.36 2.47 8.61
N GLU A 27 7.15 1.92 8.65
CA GLU A 27 5.95 2.64 8.23
C GLU A 27 5.75 3.90 9.09
N ARG A 28 5.82 3.76 10.42
CA ARG A 28 5.68 4.90 11.34
C ARG A 28 6.76 5.95 11.11
N GLU A 29 8.01 5.54 10.97
CA GLU A 29 9.13 6.44 10.67
C GLU A 29 8.88 7.21 9.37
N MET A 30 8.46 6.52 8.32
CA MET A 30 8.16 7.13 7.03
C MET A 30 6.97 8.09 7.09
N LEU A 31 5.91 7.75 7.83
CA LEU A 31 4.77 8.64 8.03
C LEU A 31 5.18 9.92 8.76
N GLU A 32 6.07 9.84 9.74
CA GLU A 32 6.61 11.02 10.43
C GLU A 32 7.49 11.88 9.51
N GLU A 33 8.30 11.28 8.64
CA GLU A 33 9.07 12.01 7.61
C GLU A 33 8.14 12.75 6.63
N ILE A 34 7.07 12.10 6.18
CA ILE A 34 6.08 12.69 5.27
C ILE A 34 5.32 13.85 5.93
N LYS A 35 5.01 13.75 7.23
CA LYS A 35 4.40 14.85 7.99
C LYS A 35 5.30 16.07 8.07
N LYS A 36 6.61 15.86 8.26
CA LYS A 36 7.60 16.94 8.40
C LYS A 36 7.89 17.66 7.07
N ASN A 37 7.74 16.98 5.93
CA ASN A 37 8.07 17.54 4.62
C ASN A 37 6.87 17.62 3.67
N LYS A 38 6.40 18.84 3.39
CA LYS A 38 5.28 19.09 2.46
C LYS A 38 5.54 18.54 1.05
N LYS A 39 6.80 18.48 0.57
CA LYS A 39 7.12 17.95 -0.76
C LYS A 39 6.85 16.44 -0.85
N TYR A 40 7.21 15.70 0.19
CA TYR A 40 6.97 14.26 0.28
C TYR A 40 5.49 13.92 0.35
N ARG A 41 4.70 14.75 1.03
CA ARG A 41 3.24 14.62 1.04
C ARG A 41 2.63 14.81 -0.36
N THR A 42 3.12 15.77 -1.12
CA THR A 42 2.67 15.98 -2.52
C THR A 42 3.03 14.78 -3.39
N LEU A 43 4.26 14.27 -3.29
CA LEU A 43 4.69 13.09 -4.04
C LEU A 43 3.85 11.85 -3.70
N LEU A 44 3.59 11.60 -2.41
CA LEU A 44 2.71 10.50 -1.98
C LEU A 44 1.32 10.62 -2.60
N SER A 45 0.73 11.82 -2.55
CA SER A 45 -0.60 12.06 -3.12
C SER A 45 -0.64 11.86 -4.63
N GLN A 46 0.40 12.29 -5.35
CA GLN A 46 0.53 12.06 -6.79
C GLN A 46 0.60 10.57 -7.11
N GLU A 47 1.44 9.82 -6.40
CA GLU A 47 1.61 8.37 -6.60
C GLU A 47 0.31 7.61 -6.30
N GLN A 48 -0.38 7.94 -5.20
CA GLN A 48 -1.68 7.37 -4.87
C GLN A 48 -2.71 7.62 -5.97
N SER A 49 -2.79 8.86 -6.46
CA SER A 49 -3.73 9.25 -7.53
C SER A 49 -3.41 8.49 -8.83
N PHE A 50 -2.14 8.32 -9.14
CA PHE A 50 -1.69 7.57 -10.31
C PHE A 50 -2.02 6.08 -10.21
N ARG A 51 -1.80 5.45 -9.04
CA ARG A 51 -2.18 4.06 -8.78
C ARG A 51 -3.69 3.87 -8.90
N GLU A 52 -4.50 4.78 -8.36
CA GLU A 52 -5.97 4.73 -8.52
C GLU A 52 -6.39 4.92 -9.98
N PHE A 53 -5.74 5.83 -10.71
CA PHE A 53 -5.96 5.99 -12.14
C PHE A 53 -5.70 4.68 -12.90
N ILE A 54 -4.55 4.03 -12.66
CA ILE A 54 -4.24 2.72 -13.24
C ILE A 54 -5.32 1.69 -12.87
N LYS A 55 -5.67 1.58 -11.58
CA LYS A 55 -6.69 0.64 -11.10
C LYS A 55 -8.04 0.86 -11.79
N SER A 56 -8.41 2.10 -12.08
CA SER A 56 -9.67 2.45 -12.75
C SER A 56 -9.68 2.11 -14.25
N ARG A 57 -8.50 2.09 -14.90
CA ARG A 57 -8.35 1.84 -16.34
C ARG A 57 -8.04 0.37 -16.67
N ILE A 58 -7.56 -0.40 -15.70
CA ILE A 58 -7.28 -1.83 -15.89
C ILE A 58 -8.57 -2.64 -15.74
N HIS A 59 -8.92 -3.39 -16.78
CA HIS A 59 -9.98 -4.38 -16.74
C HIS A 59 -9.54 -5.58 -15.88
N ARG A 60 -9.96 -5.61 -14.61
CA ARG A 60 -9.72 -6.75 -13.73
C ARG A 60 -10.63 -7.92 -14.11
N LYS A 61 -10.08 -9.13 -14.09
CA LYS A 61 -10.88 -10.35 -14.25
C LYS A 61 -11.90 -10.41 -13.11
N LYS A 62 -13.18 -10.56 -13.44
CA LYS A 62 -14.21 -10.84 -12.46
C LYS A 62 -13.97 -12.25 -11.90
N VAL A 63 -13.79 -12.35 -10.59
CA VAL A 63 -13.71 -13.64 -9.91
C VAL A 63 -15.10 -14.28 -9.82
N SER A 64 -15.16 -15.61 -9.82
CA SER A 64 -16.45 -16.29 -9.70
C SER A 64 -17.07 -16.05 -8.31
N PRO A 65 -18.40 -15.91 -8.20
CA PRO A 65 -19.07 -15.79 -6.91
C PRO A 65 -18.78 -16.98 -5.98
N ALA A 66 -18.64 -18.18 -6.55
CA ALA A 66 -18.27 -19.38 -5.81
C ALA A 66 -16.91 -19.25 -5.14
N LEU A 67 -15.89 -18.73 -5.84
CA LEU A 67 -14.56 -18.51 -5.27
C LEU A 67 -14.59 -17.49 -4.12
N ILE A 68 -15.38 -16.41 -4.28
CA ILE A 68 -15.58 -15.43 -3.20
C ILE A 68 -16.15 -16.12 -1.96
N GLN A 69 -17.17 -16.96 -2.14
CA GLN A 69 -17.83 -17.67 -1.05
C GLN A 69 -16.89 -18.65 -0.36
N SER A 70 -16.13 -19.45 -1.12
CA SER A 70 -15.15 -20.39 -0.55
C SER A 70 -14.03 -19.67 0.23
N ILE A 71 -13.58 -18.50 -0.22
CA ILE A 71 -12.60 -17.69 0.53
C ILE A 71 -13.21 -17.18 1.84
N LYS A 72 -14.45 -16.67 1.81
CA LYS A 72 -15.15 -16.20 3.02
C LYS A 72 -15.32 -17.32 4.05
N GLU A 73 -15.77 -18.49 3.61
CA GLU A 73 -15.95 -19.67 4.46
C GLU A 73 -14.63 -20.12 5.10
N LYS A 74 -13.53 -20.11 4.34
CA LYS A 74 -12.19 -20.44 4.85
C LYS A 74 -11.71 -19.45 5.91
N ILE A 75 -11.98 -18.17 5.74
CA ILE A 75 -11.62 -17.15 6.75
C ILE A 75 -12.44 -17.36 8.02
N HIS A 76 -13.76 -17.54 7.92
CA HIS A 76 -14.64 -17.77 9.08
C HIS A 76 -14.37 -19.08 9.82
N SER A 77 -13.96 -20.14 9.13
CA SER A 77 -13.61 -21.43 9.76
C SER A 77 -12.24 -21.44 10.43
N SER A 78 -11.39 -20.44 10.16
CA SER A 78 -10.07 -20.28 10.78
C SER A 78 -10.05 -19.46 12.06
N SER A 79 -11.20 -18.93 12.53
CA SER A 79 -11.29 -18.33 13.86
C SER A 79 -11.23 -19.44 14.92
N PRO A 80 -10.35 -19.36 15.94
CA PRO A 80 -10.33 -20.31 17.03
C PRO A 80 -11.72 -20.39 17.68
N PRO A 81 -12.20 -21.59 18.09
CA PRO A 81 -13.41 -21.66 18.89
C PRO A 81 -13.16 -20.86 20.18
N GLU A 82 -13.99 -19.84 20.42
CA GLU A 82 -14.07 -19.17 21.73
C GLU A 82 -14.47 -20.24 22.76
N LEU A 83 -13.58 -20.47 23.73
CA LEU A 83 -13.82 -21.23 24.95
C LEU A 83 -14.26 -20.28 26.06
#